data_AF-A0A9W5X6L6-F1
#
_entry.id   AF-A0A9W5X6L6-F1
#
_cell.length_a   1.000
_cell.length_b   1.000
_cell.length_c   1.000
_cell.angle_alpha   90.00
_cell.angle_beta   90.00
_cell.angle_gamma   90.00
#
_symmetry.space_group_name_H-M   'P 1'
#
loop_
_entity.id
_entity.type
_entity.pdbx_description
1 polymer ?
#
loop_
_entity_poly.entity_id
_entity_poly.type
_entity_poly.pdbx_seq_one_letter_code
_entity_poly.pdbx_strand_id
1 'polypeptide(L)'
;MTSVNEKSMNFNKRVKVNFDGGDLTGDAGILLYKEFNDVIGLHKAIEEMVHVKDDVSHRSHVNHDVIMQKIYQNAAGYDADDHADNLKYDPVFTTVLDKSELASQPTMSRLNQHLDKETMKQFQDVNQTITDRFHELEPPEVLVLDIDSSNSPTYGDQYGSSYNPHYGENGYHPIFMFEGETGDCLKASLRAGNVYTSRQIVAFVGPELKRLSKKYPNIKIIIRGDSGFATPELYKLCDKLGADYVIRLKANQRLQRIANEFENEILSDPEIDIYDGCHHEFYREFTYKATSWDKSRNVMLKLEKPADQLLFIPTFIVTTLKYSPEETVQFYAERGKMENYIKEGKLGFAFGKMSSTAFEINANKLQIAVLAYNLNNGLRRFCMPEKMKKHRIQTIRTCFIKIAGKVTRSGRYITFKLSSSSLYKDAFFSTLNRIQQLPLLC
;
A
#
# COMPACT_ATOMS: atom_id res chain seq x y z
N MET A 1 -34.74 11.92 35.50
CA MET A 1 -35.30 11.21 34.32
C MET A 1 -34.51 9.94 34.14
N THR A 2 -35.10 8.80 34.51
CA THR A 2 -34.54 7.47 34.26
C THR A 2 -34.62 7.23 32.76
N SER A 3 -33.47 7.11 32.10
CA SER A 3 -33.37 6.61 30.73
C SER A 3 -34.21 5.35 30.60
N VAL A 4 -35.16 5.34 29.66
CA VAL A 4 -36.09 4.21 29.43
C VAL A 4 -35.34 2.92 29.01
N ASN A 5 -34.04 3.02 28.69
CA ASN A 5 -33.20 1.93 28.20
C ASN A 5 -32.00 1.57 29.11
N GLU A 6 -31.97 2.00 30.37
CA GLU A 6 -30.91 1.60 31.31
C GLU A 6 -31.05 0.13 31.76
N LYS A 7 -30.05 -0.70 31.50
CA LYS A 7 -30.01 -2.13 31.91
C LYS A 7 -28.86 -2.42 32.86
N SER A 8 -29.10 -3.27 33.86
CA SER A 8 -28.05 -3.75 34.78
C SER A 8 -27.37 -4.99 34.23
N MET A 9 -26.06 -5.14 34.46
CA MET A 9 -25.30 -6.32 34.05
C MET A 9 -25.51 -7.49 35.02
N ASN A 10 -25.54 -8.72 34.51
CA ASN A 10 -25.76 -9.91 35.34
C ASN A 10 -24.54 -10.27 36.21
N PHE A 11 -23.32 -10.04 35.71
CA PHE A 11 -22.09 -10.34 36.48
C PHE A 11 -21.91 -9.41 37.69
N ASN A 12 -22.50 -8.21 37.65
CA ASN A 12 -22.51 -7.26 38.75
C ASN A 12 -23.66 -6.28 38.55
N LYS A 13 -24.74 -6.45 39.33
CA LYS A 13 -25.95 -5.61 39.21
C LYS A 13 -25.73 -4.12 39.50
N ARG A 14 -24.58 -3.74 40.08
CA ARG A 14 -24.19 -2.33 40.26
C ARG A 14 -23.66 -1.68 38.99
N VAL A 15 -23.25 -2.49 38.00
CA VAL A 15 -22.85 -2.00 36.68
C VAL A 15 -24.08 -1.88 35.81
N LYS A 16 -24.34 -0.68 35.32
CA LYS A 16 -25.48 -0.38 34.44
C LYS A 16 -25.00 0.18 33.10
N VAL A 17 -25.79 -0.04 32.06
CA VAL A 17 -25.51 0.43 30.69
C VAL A 17 -26.73 1.12 30.10
N ASN A 18 -26.49 2.25 29.44
CA ASN A 18 -27.42 2.94 28.55
C ASN A 18 -26.59 3.60 27.44
N PHE A 19 -27.24 4.20 26.44
CA PHE A 19 -26.59 4.90 25.33
C PHE A 19 -26.85 6.42 25.34
N ASP A 20 -27.16 7.00 26.52
CA ASP A 20 -27.50 8.43 26.67
C ASP A 20 -26.26 9.30 26.97
N GLY A 21 -25.08 8.87 26.50
CA GLY A 21 -23.79 9.53 26.77
C GLY A 21 -23.59 10.89 26.07
N GLY A 22 -24.47 11.25 25.14
CA GLY A 22 -24.40 12.49 24.34
C GLY A 22 -23.46 12.38 23.14
N ASP A 23 -22.97 13.54 22.67
CA ASP A 23 -22.10 13.68 21.48
C ASP A 23 -20.69 13.14 21.75
N LEU A 24 -20.57 11.81 21.69
CA LEU A 24 -19.33 11.06 21.83
C LEU A 24 -18.92 10.47 20.48
N THR A 25 -17.62 10.40 20.23
CA THR A 25 -17.04 9.67 19.10
C THR A 25 -16.01 8.68 19.62
N GLY A 26 -15.89 7.54 18.94
CA GLY A 26 -14.82 6.58 19.15
C GLY A 26 -13.58 6.83 18.28
N ASP A 27 -13.62 7.80 17.37
CA ASP A 27 -12.67 7.95 16.26
C ASP A 27 -11.89 9.27 16.29
N ALA A 28 -11.77 9.89 17.46
CA ALA A 28 -11.32 11.27 17.56
C ALA A 28 -9.92 11.54 16.99
N GLY A 29 -9.09 10.51 16.79
CA GLY A 29 -7.81 10.67 16.10
C GLY A 29 -7.87 10.96 14.61
N ILE A 30 -9.05 10.89 13.99
CA ILE A 30 -9.24 11.38 12.62
C ILE A 30 -8.92 12.87 12.49
N LEU A 31 -8.95 13.63 13.60
CA LEU A 31 -8.45 15.01 13.64
C LEU A 31 -7.01 15.13 13.13
N LEU A 32 -6.12 14.20 13.49
CA LEU A 32 -4.72 14.20 13.02
C LEU A 32 -4.64 13.96 11.51
N TYR A 33 -5.52 13.11 10.98
CA TYR A 33 -5.59 12.83 9.54
C TYR A 33 -6.14 14.03 8.76
N LYS A 34 -7.09 14.77 9.34
CA LYS A 34 -7.57 16.03 8.75
C LYS A 34 -6.47 17.09 8.73
N GLU A 35 -5.80 17.31 9.85
CA GLU A 35 -4.70 18.27 9.94
C GLU A 35 -3.59 17.94 8.92
N PHE A 36 -3.20 16.66 8.82
CA PHE A 36 -2.18 16.23 7.87
C PHE A 36 -2.65 16.33 6.42
N ASN A 37 -3.92 15.98 6.14
CA ASN A 37 -4.52 16.18 4.82
C ASN A 37 -4.48 17.65 4.38
N ASP A 38 -4.67 18.59 5.31
CA ASP A 38 -4.62 20.02 5.00
C ASP A 38 -3.21 20.50 4.68
N VAL A 39 -2.20 19.93 5.31
CA VAL A 39 -0.79 20.19 4.97
C VAL A 39 -0.45 19.64 3.59
N ILE A 40 -0.78 18.38 3.32
CA ILE A 40 -0.39 17.69 2.07
C ILE A 40 -1.36 17.96 0.91
N GLY A 41 -2.50 18.61 1.14
CA GLY A 41 -3.50 18.97 0.14
C GLY A 41 -4.12 17.82 -0.64
N LEU A 42 -4.39 16.68 -0.01
CA LEU A 42 -5.07 15.56 -0.69
C LEU A 42 -6.53 15.90 -1.05
N HIS A 43 -7.25 16.61 -0.17
CA HIS A 43 -8.61 17.07 -0.49
C HIS A 43 -8.65 17.98 -1.72
N LYS A 44 -7.77 18.98 -1.81
CA LYS A 44 -7.67 19.88 -2.98
C LYS A 44 -7.36 19.11 -4.25
N ALA A 45 -6.38 18.19 -4.20
CA ALA A 45 -6.02 17.38 -5.35
C ALA A 45 -7.21 16.53 -5.86
N ILE A 46 -8.02 15.96 -4.96
CA ILE A 46 -9.23 15.24 -5.35
C ILE A 46 -10.27 16.18 -5.97
N GLU A 47 -10.52 17.32 -5.34
CA GLU A 47 -11.49 18.31 -5.85
C GLU A 47 -11.11 18.81 -7.26
N GLU A 48 -9.84 19.11 -7.48
CA GLU A 48 -9.34 19.69 -8.73
C GLU A 48 -9.17 18.66 -9.85
N MET A 49 -8.78 17.42 -9.53
CA MET A 49 -8.36 16.43 -10.54
C MET A 49 -9.40 15.34 -10.80
N VAL A 50 -10.28 15.03 -9.83
CA VAL A 50 -11.24 13.93 -9.95
C VAL A 50 -12.59 14.46 -10.41
N HIS A 51 -12.88 14.25 -11.69
CA HIS A 51 -14.13 14.67 -12.32
C HIS A 51 -15.00 13.46 -12.63
N VAL A 52 -15.98 13.23 -11.77
CA VAL A 52 -16.98 12.18 -11.95
C VAL A 52 -18.11 12.71 -12.84
N LYS A 53 -18.39 12.03 -13.95
CA LYS A 53 -19.52 12.34 -14.83
C LYS A 53 -20.81 11.93 -14.15
N ASP A 54 -21.47 12.89 -13.54
CA ASP A 54 -22.69 12.68 -12.78
C ASP A 54 -23.65 13.83 -13.07
N ASP A 55 -24.70 13.53 -13.84
CA ASP A 55 -25.67 14.49 -14.38
C ASP A 55 -26.62 15.05 -13.31
N VAL A 56 -26.48 14.63 -12.04
CA VAL A 56 -27.31 15.13 -10.94
C VAL A 56 -26.93 16.58 -10.61
N SER A 57 -27.84 17.50 -10.94
CA SER A 57 -27.68 18.95 -10.73
C SER A 57 -27.82 19.39 -9.26
N HIS A 58 -28.63 18.68 -8.47
CA HIS A 58 -28.86 18.97 -7.04
C HIS A 58 -28.42 17.80 -6.18
N ARG A 59 -27.35 17.99 -5.40
CA ARG A 59 -26.81 16.98 -4.50
C ARG A 59 -26.52 17.60 -3.13
N SER A 60 -26.91 16.89 -2.06
CA SER A 60 -26.55 17.27 -0.69
C SER A 60 -25.08 16.98 -0.36
N HIS A 61 -24.44 16.10 -1.13
CA HIS A 61 -23.03 15.76 -1.00
C HIS A 61 -22.36 15.78 -2.37
N VAL A 62 -21.31 16.58 -2.51
CA VAL A 62 -20.48 16.65 -3.72
C VAL A 62 -19.51 15.46 -3.78
N ASN A 63 -19.14 15.04 -4.99
CA ASN A 63 -18.44 13.77 -5.20
C ASN A 63 -17.06 13.73 -4.52
N HIS A 64 -16.29 14.84 -4.55
CA HIS A 64 -14.99 14.90 -3.89
C HIS A 64 -15.10 14.69 -2.37
N ASP A 65 -16.15 15.21 -1.73
CA ASP A 65 -16.37 14.97 -0.30
C ASP A 65 -16.75 13.52 0.01
N VAL A 66 -17.56 12.90 -0.85
CA VAL A 66 -17.96 11.49 -0.68
C VAL A 66 -16.73 10.59 -0.81
N ILE A 67 -15.82 10.92 -1.73
CA ILE A 67 -14.51 10.26 -1.87
C ILE A 67 -13.66 10.49 -0.61
N MET A 68 -13.54 11.73 -0.13
CA MET A 68 -12.79 12.05 1.10
C MET A 68 -13.36 11.35 2.33
N GLN A 69 -14.68 11.27 2.45
CA GLN A 69 -15.36 10.48 3.47
C GLN A 69 -14.91 9.02 3.41
N LYS A 70 -14.89 8.41 2.22
CA LYS A 70 -14.44 7.02 2.06
C LYS A 70 -12.96 6.84 2.41
N ILE A 71 -12.09 7.81 2.07
CA ILE A 71 -10.67 7.80 2.44
C ILE A 71 -10.50 7.79 3.96
N TYR A 72 -11.19 8.67 4.68
CA TYR A 72 -11.13 8.70 6.15
C TYR A 72 -11.75 7.47 6.81
N GLN A 73 -12.85 6.95 6.25
CA GLN A 73 -13.44 5.69 6.71
C GLN A 73 -12.45 4.53 6.55
N ASN A 74 -11.82 4.40 5.38
CA ASN A 74 -10.77 3.41 5.15
C ASN A 74 -9.60 3.59 6.11
N ALA A 75 -9.14 4.81 6.37
CA ALA A 75 -8.07 5.08 7.34
C ALA A 75 -8.48 4.62 8.77
N ALA A 76 -9.72 4.89 9.19
CA ALA A 76 -10.28 4.49 10.48
C ALA A 76 -10.62 3.00 10.61
N GLY A 77 -10.59 2.23 9.51
CA GLY A 77 -10.87 0.80 9.48
C GLY A 77 -12.31 0.43 9.14
N TYR A 78 -13.07 1.39 8.60
CA TYR A 78 -14.42 1.20 8.10
C TYR A 78 -14.39 1.00 6.58
N ASP A 79 -14.16 -0.24 6.15
CA ASP A 79 -13.89 -0.57 4.74
C ASP A 79 -15.13 -0.86 3.89
N ALA A 80 -16.21 -1.34 4.50
CA ALA A 80 -17.48 -1.60 3.84
C ALA A 80 -18.28 -0.30 3.59
N ASP A 81 -19.15 -0.30 2.57
CA ASP A 81 -19.93 0.88 2.20
C ASP A 81 -21.10 1.12 3.17
N ASP A 82 -21.63 0.07 3.79
CA ASP A 82 -22.68 0.12 4.81
C ASP A 82 -22.24 0.78 6.12
N HIS A 83 -20.93 0.79 6.41
CA HIS A 83 -20.39 1.57 7.52
C HIS A 83 -20.67 3.08 7.38
N ALA A 84 -20.97 3.57 6.16
CA ALA A 84 -21.37 4.96 5.95
C ALA A 84 -22.67 5.31 6.68
N ASP A 85 -23.61 4.36 6.82
CA ASP A 85 -24.84 4.59 7.56
C ASP A 85 -24.60 4.64 9.08
N ASN A 86 -23.65 3.84 9.58
CA ASN A 86 -23.27 3.82 11.00
C ASN A 86 -22.56 5.12 11.43
N LEU A 87 -21.78 5.73 10.53
CA LEU A 87 -20.99 6.93 10.80
C LEU A 87 -21.71 8.22 10.39
N LYS A 88 -22.95 8.12 9.92
CA LYS A 88 -23.70 9.22 9.29
C LYS A 88 -23.72 10.51 10.11
N TYR A 89 -23.80 10.37 11.43
CA TYR A 89 -23.82 11.47 12.39
C TYR A 89 -22.65 11.42 13.37
N ASP A 90 -21.59 10.67 13.07
CA ASP A 90 -20.44 10.63 13.98
C ASP A 90 -19.85 12.05 14.13
N PRO A 91 -19.66 12.54 15.38
CA PRO A 91 -19.25 13.92 15.61
C PRO A 91 -17.87 14.30 15.03
N VAL A 92 -16.90 13.38 14.95
CA VAL A 92 -15.59 13.73 14.36
C VAL A 92 -15.68 13.77 12.85
N PHE A 93 -16.32 12.77 12.22
CA PHE A 93 -16.40 12.71 10.76
C PHE A 93 -17.22 13.87 10.19
N THR A 94 -18.34 14.20 10.81
CA THR A 94 -19.16 15.37 10.44
C THR A 94 -18.37 16.68 10.59
N THR A 95 -17.55 16.81 11.63
CA THR A 95 -16.73 18.02 11.84
C THR A 95 -15.58 18.13 10.82
N VAL A 96 -14.81 17.05 10.58
CA VAL A 96 -13.64 17.12 9.68
C VAL A 96 -14.01 17.25 8.20
N LEU A 97 -15.23 16.89 7.83
CA LEU A 97 -15.77 17.07 6.47
C LEU A 97 -16.66 18.32 6.36
N ASP A 98 -16.82 19.09 7.44
CA ASP A 98 -17.70 20.27 7.55
C ASP A 98 -19.13 20.02 7.07
N LYS A 99 -19.78 19.00 7.64
CA LYS A 99 -21.15 18.58 7.29
C LYS A 99 -22.02 18.39 8.51
N SER A 100 -23.31 18.68 8.36
CA SER A 100 -24.31 18.28 9.36
C SER A 100 -24.57 16.78 9.37
N GLU A 101 -24.37 16.13 8.22
CA GLU A 101 -24.66 14.72 7.99
C GLU A 101 -23.75 14.19 6.87
N LEU A 102 -23.26 12.96 7.01
CA LEU A 102 -22.42 12.32 6.00
C LEU A 102 -23.25 11.60 4.93
N ALA A 103 -22.61 11.30 3.80
CA ALA A 103 -23.23 10.51 2.75
C ALA A 103 -23.53 9.09 3.24
N SER A 104 -24.75 8.63 2.96
CA SER A 104 -25.25 7.29 3.27
C SER A 104 -24.69 6.21 2.33
N GLN A 105 -24.91 4.94 2.69
CA GLN A 105 -24.54 3.80 1.85
C GLN A 105 -25.12 3.91 0.41
N PRO A 106 -26.41 4.25 0.19
CA PRO A 106 -26.92 4.41 -1.18
C PRO A 106 -26.22 5.52 -1.97
N THR A 107 -25.77 6.58 -1.29
CA THR A 107 -25.02 7.67 -1.94
C THR A 107 -23.63 7.19 -2.36
N MET A 108 -22.95 6.43 -1.51
CA MET A 108 -21.68 5.77 -1.86
C MET A 108 -21.85 4.82 -3.06
N SER A 109 -22.91 4.01 -3.08
CA SER A 109 -23.20 3.12 -4.21
C SER A 109 -23.44 3.88 -5.51
N ARG A 110 -24.19 4.99 -5.48
CA ARG A 110 -24.40 5.83 -6.68
C ARG A 110 -23.10 6.45 -7.17
N LEU A 111 -22.26 7.00 -6.28
CA LEU A 111 -20.93 7.50 -6.66
C LEU A 111 -20.14 6.39 -7.37
N ASN A 112 -20.05 5.22 -6.74
CA ASN A 112 -19.30 4.08 -7.25
C ASN A 112 -19.74 3.67 -8.67
N GLN A 113 -21.02 3.76 -9.00
CA GLN A 113 -21.56 3.43 -10.34
C GLN A 113 -21.11 4.41 -11.43
N HIS A 114 -20.72 5.64 -11.07
CA HIS A 114 -20.23 6.66 -12.00
C HIS A 114 -18.70 6.69 -12.11
N LEU A 115 -17.99 5.88 -11.31
CA LEU A 115 -16.54 5.75 -11.40
C LEU A 115 -16.19 4.83 -12.57
N ASP A 116 -15.33 5.31 -13.46
CA ASP A 116 -14.98 4.67 -14.72
C ASP A 116 -13.46 4.57 -14.90
N LYS A 117 -13.02 4.27 -16.13
CA LYS A 117 -11.59 4.16 -16.45
C LYS A 117 -10.87 5.50 -16.40
N GLU A 118 -11.56 6.62 -16.58
CA GLU A 118 -10.98 7.95 -16.55
C GLU A 118 -10.80 8.41 -15.10
N THR A 119 -11.79 8.21 -14.23
CA THR A 119 -11.64 8.48 -12.79
C THR A 119 -10.52 7.65 -12.18
N MET A 120 -10.31 6.41 -12.66
CA MET A 120 -9.19 5.57 -12.23
C MET A 120 -7.82 6.20 -12.55
N LYS A 121 -7.67 6.85 -13.71
CA LYS A 121 -6.44 7.58 -14.05
C LYS A 121 -6.30 8.84 -13.21
N GLN A 122 -7.38 9.59 -13.04
CA GLN A 122 -7.40 10.79 -12.20
C GLN A 122 -6.98 10.47 -10.75
N PHE A 123 -7.44 9.35 -10.18
CA PHE A 123 -6.97 8.92 -8.86
C PHE A 123 -5.47 8.56 -8.84
N GLN A 124 -4.94 7.96 -9.91
CA GLN A 124 -3.50 7.72 -10.03
C GLN A 124 -2.73 9.05 -10.14
N ASP A 125 -3.27 10.06 -10.83
CA ASP A 125 -2.65 11.39 -10.92
C ASP A 125 -2.66 12.11 -9.56
N VAL A 126 -3.75 11.98 -8.79
CA VAL A 126 -3.80 12.42 -7.38
C VAL A 126 -2.74 11.68 -6.56
N ASN A 127 -2.63 10.36 -6.72
CA ASN A 127 -1.64 9.56 -5.99
C ASN A 127 -0.19 9.97 -6.31
N GLN A 128 0.10 10.25 -7.58
CA GLN A 128 1.41 10.78 -8.00
C GLN A 128 1.67 12.15 -7.39
N THR A 129 0.66 13.02 -7.34
CA THR A 129 0.77 14.34 -6.71
C THR A 129 1.13 14.23 -5.23
N ILE A 130 0.50 13.31 -4.50
CA ILE A 130 0.79 13.10 -3.08
C ILE A 130 2.16 12.48 -2.84
N THR A 131 2.54 11.46 -3.61
CA THR A 131 3.87 10.84 -3.48
C THR A 131 4.99 11.81 -3.90
N ASP A 132 4.74 12.69 -4.86
CA ASP A 132 5.67 13.77 -5.20
C ASP A 132 5.84 14.78 -4.05
N ARG A 133 4.76 15.16 -3.38
CA ARG A 133 4.82 15.99 -2.16
C ARG A 133 5.60 15.30 -1.03
N PHE A 134 5.50 13.98 -0.92
CA PHE A 134 6.33 13.21 0.03
C PHE A 134 7.81 13.28 -0.33
N HIS A 135 8.16 13.20 -1.61
CA HIS A 135 9.54 13.38 -2.08
C HIS A 135 10.04 14.83 -1.91
N GLU A 136 9.16 15.83 -1.83
CA GLU A 136 9.56 17.21 -1.48
C GLU A 136 9.94 17.34 0.00
N LEU A 137 9.25 16.62 0.88
CA LEU A 137 9.58 16.57 2.31
C LEU A 137 10.82 15.73 2.60
N GLU A 138 10.95 14.60 1.91
CA GLU A 138 12.04 13.65 2.06
C GLU A 138 12.56 13.24 0.66
N PRO A 139 13.48 14.04 0.07
CA PRO A 139 14.05 13.75 -1.24
C PRO A 139 14.79 12.41 -1.27
N PRO A 140 14.47 11.51 -2.23
CA PRO A 140 15.12 10.22 -2.31
C PRO A 140 16.53 10.35 -2.92
N GLU A 141 17.51 9.63 -2.37
CA GLU A 141 18.84 9.49 -2.98
C GLU A 141 18.82 8.47 -4.13
N VAL A 142 18.03 7.42 -3.96
CA VAL A 142 17.77 6.34 -4.92
C VAL A 142 16.29 5.99 -4.83
N LEU A 143 15.66 5.72 -5.96
CA LEU A 143 14.28 5.21 -6.01
C LEU A 143 14.30 3.73 -6.31
N VAL A 144 13.90 2.92 -5.34
CA VAL A 144 13.80 1.47 -5.54
C VAL A 144 12.35 1.10 -5.76
N LEU A 145 12.00 0.70 -6.99
CA LEU A 145 10.66 0.35 -7.39
C LEU A 145 10.45 -1.14 -7.24
N ASP A 146 9.87 -1.54 -6.11
CA ASP A 146 9.47 -2.92 -5.85
C ASP A 146 8.17 -3.23 -6.61
N ILE A 147 8.20 -4.28 -7.43
CA ILE A 147 7.04 -4.74 -8.20
C ILE A 147 6.66 -6.15 -7.78
N ASP A 148 5.37 -6.32 -7.50
CA ASP A 148 4.76 -7.58 -7.11
C ASP A 148 3.26 -7.57 -7.42
N SER A 149 2.69 -8.75 -7.43
CA SER A 149 1.27 -8.96 -7.63
C SER A 149 0.69 -9.80 -6.51
N SER A 150 -0.62 -9.70 -6.34
CA SER A 150 -1.28 -10.44 -5.27
C SER A 150 -2.66 -10.86 -5.68
N ASN A 151 -3.16 -11.97 -5.14
CA ASN A 151 -4.52 -12.41 -5.39
C ASN A 151 -5.54 -11.56 -4.62
N SER A 152 -6.65 -11.22 -5.26
CA SER A 152 -7.82 -10.63 -4.60
C SER A 152 -9.03 -11.53 -4.84
N PRO A 153 -9.46 -12.29 -3.83
CA PRO A 153 -10.58 -13.22 -3.96
C PRO A 153 -11.84 -12.47 -4.39
N THR A 154 -12.61 -13.10 -5.27
CA THR A 154 -13.91 -12.62 -5.71
C THR A 154 -14.98 -13.65 -5.35
N TYR A 155 -16.18 -13.17 -5.03
CA TYR A 155 -17.31 -14.04 -4.70
C TYR A 155 -18.48 -13.78 -5.65
N GLY A 156 -19.19 -14.85 -6.02
CA GLY A 156 -20.25 -14.82 -7.02
C GLY A 156 -19.71 -14.62 -8.44
N ASP A 157 -20.61 -14.31 -9.37
CA ASP A 157 -20.28 -14.10 -10.77
C ASP A 157 -19.82 -12.66 -11.01
N GLN A 158 -18.50 -12.45 -10.97
CA GLN A 158 -17.87 -11.15 -11.24
C GLN A 158 -17.14 -11.17 -12.59
N TYR A 159 -17.38 -10.16 -13.42
CA TYR A 159 -16.73 -10.05 -14.73
C TYR A 159 -15.19 -9.98 -14.58
N GLY A 160 -14.46 -10.80 -15.35
CA GLY A 160 -12.99 -10.84 -15.33
C GLY A 160 -12.37 -11.61 -14.17
N SER A 161 -13.17 -12.23 -13.30
CA SER A 161 -12.68 -13.19 -12.31
C SER A 161 -12.27 -14.50 -12.98
N SER A 162 -11.20 -15.13 -12.50
CA SER A 162 -10.82 -16.47 -12.95
C SER A 162 -10.07 -17.24 -11.87
N TYR A 163 -10.05 -18.57 -12.02
CA TYR A 163 -9.32 -19.46 -11.13
C TYR A 163 -7.81 -19.25 -11.24
N ASN A 164 -7.16 -19.05 -10.09
CA ASN A 164 -5.70 -19.00 -10.01
C ASN A 164 -5.15 -20.25 -9.33
N PRO A 165 -4.50 -21.18 -10.06
CA PRO A 165 -3.96 -22.42 -9.49
C PRO A 165 -2.93 -22.21 -8.38
N HIS A 166 -2.22 -21.08 -8.38
CA HIS A 166 -1.23 -20.77 -7.35
C HIS A 166 -1.87 -20.47 -5.99
N TYR A 167 -3.09 -19.90 -5.98
CA TYR A 167 -3.81 -19.52 -4.76
C TYR A 167 -5.01 -20.43 -4.45
N GLY A 168 -5.43 -21.29 -5.39
CA GLY A 168 -6.51 -22.25 -5.18
C GLY A 168 -7.91 -21.62 -5.16
N GLU A 169 -8.07 -20.40 -5.67
CA GLU A 169 -9.33 -19.64 -5.59
C GLU A 169 -9.56 -18.77 -6.84
N ASN A 170 -10.82 -18.35 -7.06
CA ASN A 170 -11.20 -17.41 -8.10
C ASN A 170 -10.93 -15.98 -7.63
N GLY A 171 -10.31 -15.16 -8.48
CA GLY A 171 -10.04 -13.78 -8.12
C GLY A 171 -9.49 -12.92 -9.23
N TYR A 172 -9.26 -11.66 -8.87
CA TYR A 172 -8.45 -10.74 -9.64
C TYR A 172 -6.99 -10.84 -9.20
N HIS A 173 -6.08 -10.36 -10.05
CA HIS A 173 -4.64 -10.44 -9.79
C HIS A 173 -3.99 -9.04 -9.84
N PRO A 174 -4.35 -8.12 -8.93
CA PRO A 174 -3.76 -6.77 -8.92
C PRO A 174 -2.24 -6.80 -8.90
N ILE A 175 -1.67 -5.77 -9.51
CA ILE A 175 -0.24 -5.48 -9.53
C ILE A 175 0.01 -4.16 -8.80
N PHE A 176 1.11 -4.12 -8.05
CA PHE A 176 1.50 -2.99 -7.21
C PHE A 176 2.94 -2.59 -7.54
N MET A 177 3.21 -1.30 -7.37
CA MET A 177 4.54 -0.70 -7.34
C MET A 177 4.66 0.07 -6.04
N PHE A 178 5.60 -0.35 -5.20
CA PHE A 178 5.95 0.33 -3.96
C PHE A 178 7.35 0.92 -4.07
N GLU A 179 7.57 2.05 -3.41
CA GLU A 179 8.93 2.51 -3.13
C GLU A 179 9.49 1.65 -1.98
N GLY A 180 10.63 1.00 -2.23
CA GLY A 180 11.11 -0.13 -1.45
C GLY A 180 11.60 0.18 -0.04
N GLU A 181 11.95 1.43 0.25
CA GLU A 181 12.43 1.85 1.57
C GLU A 181 11.33 2.53 2.39
N THR A 182 10.58 3.41 1.74
CA THR A 182 9.55 4.24 2.36
C THR A 182 8.19 3.53 2.45
N GLY A 183 7.96 2.53 1.60
CA GLY A 183 6.69 1.84 1.50
C GLY A 183 5.58 2.66 0.86
N ASP A 184 5.87 3.77 0.18
CA ASP A 184 4.85 4.50 -0.56
C ASP A 184 4.30 3.67 -1.72
N CYS A 185 2.97 3.55 -1.80
CA CYS A 185 2.33 2.88 -2.91
C CYS A 185 2.29 3.83 -4.11
N LEU A 186 3.26 3.74 -5.00
CA LEU A 186 3.40 4.63 -6.16
C LEU A 186 2.34 4.35 -7.22
N LYS A 187 1.95 3.08 -7.38
CA LYS A 187 0.97 2.68 -8.38
C LYS A 187 0.31 1.35 -8.03
N ALA A 188 -0.99 1.24 -8.28
CA ALA A 188 -1.73 -0.02 -8.23
C ALA A 188 -2.64 -0.16 -9.45
N SER A 189 -2.81 -1.38 -9.94
CA SER A 189 -3.78 -1.67 -10.99
C SER A 189 -4.44 -3.01 -10.74
N LEU A 190 -5.77 -3.02 -10.72
CA LEU A 190 -6.53 -4.26 -10.75
C LEU A 190 -6.33 -4.93 -12.12
N ARG A 191 -6.20 -6.25 -12.14
CA ARG A 191 -6.11 -7.04 -13.38
C ARG A 191 -7.09 -8.19 -13.31
N ALA A 192 -7.77 -8.48 -14.42
CA ALA A 192 -8.55 -9.70 -14.56
C ALA A 192 -7.65 -10.91 -14.32
N GLY A 193 -8.18 -11.95 -13.68
CA GLY A 193 -7.37 -13.12 -13.28
C GLY A 193 -6.80 -13.91 -14.46
N ASN A 194 -7.34 -13.71 -15.66
CA ASN A 194 -7.03 -14.49 -16.87
C ASN A 194 -5.93 -13.89 -17.75
N VAL A 195 -5.31 -12.76 -17.37
CA VAL A 195 -4.45 -12.03 -18.29
C VAL A 195 -2.96 -12.40 -18.18
N TYR A 196 -2.36 -12.73 -19.33
CA TYR A 196 -0.93 -13.00 -19.51
C TYR A 196 -0.03 -11.79 -19.17
N THR A 197 1.05 -12.05 -18.44
CA THR A 197 1.78 -11.10 -17.59
C THR A 197 2.71 -10.10 -18.30
N SER A 198 3.28 -10.42 -19.48
CA SER A 198 4.43 -9.68 -20.03
C SER A 198 4.10 -8.41 -20.83
N ARG A 199 2.95 -8.32 -21.52
CA ARG A 199 2.56 -7.07 -22.21
C ARG A 199 1.99 -6.03 -21.25
N GLN A 200 1.40 -6.48 -20.15
CA GLN A 200 0.82 -5.60 -19.15
C GLN A 200 1.87 -4.99 -18.23
N ILE A 201 3.01 -5.66 -17.99
CA ILE A 201 4.05 -5.09 -17.13
C ILE A 201 4.65 -3.80 -17.71
N VAL A 202 4.92 -3.75 -19.02
CA VAL A 202 5.42 -2.54 -19.67
C VAL A 202 4.38 -1.42 -19.64
N ALA A 203 3.10 -1.74 -19.84
CA ALA A 203 2.01 -0.75 -19.74
C ALA A 203 1.82 -0.23 -18.30
N PHE A 204 2.11 -1.07 -17.30
CA PHE A 204 2.05 -0.70 -15.89
C PHE A 204 3.27 0.14 -15.46
N VAL A 205 4.48 -0.35 -15.72
CA VAL A 205 5.74 0.25 -15.27
C VAL A 205 6.15 1.44 -16.12
N GLY A 206 6.01 1.34 -17.45
CA GLY A 206 6.55 2.30 -18.41
C GLY A 206 6.12 3.75 -18.19
N PRO A 207 4.83 4.05 -17.99
CA PRO A 207 4.39 5.41 -17.73
C PRO A 207 4.98 6.00 -16.44
N GLU A 208 5.02 5.21 -15.36
CA GLU A 208 5.52 5.66 -14.06
C GLU A 208 7.04 5.86 -14.09
N LEU A 209 7.76 4.89 -14.66
CA LEU A 209 9.19 4.97 -14.83
C LEU A 209 9.59 6.18 -15.66
N LYS A 210 8.90 6.43 -16.79
CA LYS A 210 9.14 7.61 -17.63
C LYS A 210 8.88 8.92 -16.87
N ARG A 211 7.82 8.97 -16.05
CA ARG A 211 7.49 10.13 -15.22
C ARG A 211 8.59 10.40 -14.20
N LEU A 212 8.99 9.38 -13.44
CA LEU A 212 10.03 9.47 -12.42
C LEU A 212 11.39 9.83 -13.02
N SER A 213 11.81 9.20 -14.12
CA SER A 213 13.05 9.53 -14.82
C SER A 213 13.07 10.98 -15.31
N LYS A 214 11.92 11.54 -15.71
CA LYS A 214 11.82 12.95 -16.13
C LYS A 214 11.83 13.90 -14.94
N LYS A 215 11.14 13.54 -13.84
CA LYS A 215 11.03 14.39 -12.65
C LYS A 215 12.33 14.41 -11.84
N TYR A 216 13.03 13.28 -11.79
CA TYR A 216 14.26 13.09 -11.02
C TYR A 216 15.41 12.61 -11.93
N PRO A 217 15.89 13.44 -12.87
CA PRO A 217 16.87 13.03 -13.88
C PRO A 217 18.24 12.61 -13.28
N ASN A 218 18.55 13.08 -12.07
CA ASN A 218 19.80 12.78 -11.37
C ASN A 218 19.65 11.68 -10.32
N ILE A 219 18.44 11.17 -10.09
CA ILE A 219 18.19 10.11 -9.12
C ILE A 219 18.23 8.77 -9.82
N LYS A 220 19.00 7.85 -9.26
CA LYS A 220 19.08 6.49 -9.75
C LYS A 220 17.77 5.77 -9.47
N ILE A 221 17.18 5.17 -10.51
CA ILE A 221 15.96 4.36 -10.38
C ILE A 221 16.32 2.89 -10.57
N ILE A 222 15.93 2.05 -9.62
CA ILE A 222 16.22 0.61 -9.62
C ILE A 222 14.90 -0.15 -9.53
N ILE A 223 14.64 -1.06 -10.47
CA ILE A 223 13.47 -1.95 -10.43
C ILE A 223 13.86 -3.25 -9.72
N ARG A 224 13.10 -3.64 -8.69
CA ARG A 224 13.22 -4.98 -8.08
C ARG A 224 11.94 -5.78 -8.26
N GLY A 225 12.09 -7.07 -8.54
CA GLY A 225 10.93 -7.94 -8.74
C GLY A 225 11.29 -9.43 -8.68
N ASP A 226 10.29 -10.27 -8.50
CA ASP A 226 10.49 -11.72 -8.58
C ASP A 226 10.57 -12.24 -10.03
N SER A 227 10.67 -13.56 -10.14
CA SER A 227 10.75 -14.26 -11.42
C SER A 227 9.54 -14.11 -12.33
N GLY A 228 8.38 -13.68 -11.81
CA GLY A 228 7.22 -13.33 -12.62
C GLY A 228 7.44 -12.07 -13.47
N PHE A 229 8.40 -11.22 -13.08
CA PHE A 229 8.75 -9.97 -13.76
C PHE A 229 10.01 -10.08 -14.63
N ALA A 230 10.66 -11.25 -14.66
CA ALA A 230 11.86 -11.54 -15.43
C ALA A 230 11.58 -11.65 -16.95
N THR A 231 11.16 -10.55 -17.57
CA THR A 231 10.68 -10.51 -18.97
C THR A 231 11.61 -9.70 -19.87
N PRO A 232 11.84 -10.13 -21.13
CA PRO A 232 12.65 -9.38 -22.09
C PRO A 232 12.16 -7.93 -22.31
N GLU A 233 10.85 -7.73 -22.29
CA GLU A 233 10.23 -6.44 -22.51
C GLU A 233 10.53 -5.45 -21.37
N LEU A 234 10.52 -5.92 -20.12
CA LEU A 234 10.89 -5.08 -18.97
C LEU A 234 12.37 -4.69 -19.02
N TYR A 235 13.27 -5.63 -19.33
CA TYR A 235 14.70 -5.30 -19.44
C TYR A 235 14.97 -4.24 -20.52
N LYS A 236 14.32 -4.38 -21.69
CA LYS A 236 14.42 -3.40 -22.78
C LYS A 236 13.88 -2.03 -22.38
N LEU A 237 12.77 -2.00 -21.61
CA LEU A 237 12.22 -0.76 -21.08
C LEU A 237 13.22 -0.07 -20.14
N CYS A 238 13.81 -0.83 -19.21
CA CYS A 238 14.84 -0.31 -18.29
C CYS A 238 16.06 0.22 -19.05
N ASP A 239 16.59 -0.58 -19.99
CA ASP A 239 17.73 -0.19 -20.84
C ASP A 239 17.44 1.11 -21.60
N LYS A 240 16.21 1.27 -22.13
CA LYS A 240 15.79 2.47 -22.88
C LYS A 240 15.66 3.71 -22.00
N LEU A 241 15.23 3.55 -20.75
CA LEU A 241 14.97 4.65 -19.81
C LEU A 241 16.14 4.90 -18.84
N GLY A 242 17.24 4.15 -18.95
CA GLY A 242 18.40 4.28 -18.07
C GLY A 242 18.13 3.83 -16.63
N ALA A 243 17.15 2.96 -16.43
CA ALA A 243 16.83 2.40 -15.12
C ALA A 243 17.64 1.12 -14.88
N ASP A 244 18.13 0.96 -13.65
CA ASP A 244 18.75 -0.28 -13.22
C ASP A 244 17.69 -1.29 -12.79
N TYR A 245 18.06 -2.57 -12.72
CA TYR A 245 17.15 -3.61 -12.23
C TYR A 245 17.88 -4.73 -11.49
N VAL A 246 17.14 -5.39 -10.58
CA VAL A 246 17.53 -6.60 -9.86
C VAL A 246 16.33 -7.53 -9.79
N ILE A 247 16.30 -8.56 -10.63
CA ILE A 247 15.13 -9.41 -10.81
C ILE A 247 15.52 -10.89 -10.65
N ARG A 248 14.80 -11.62 -9.80
CA ARG A 248 15.03 -13.06 -9.64
C ARG A 248 14.71 -13.80 -10.94
N LEU A 249 15.51 -14.79 -11.31
CA LEU A 249 15.22 -15.67 -12.43
C LEU A 249 14.61 -16.99 -11.94
N LYS A 250 13.65 -17.52 -12.70
CA LYS A 250 13.21 -18.90 -12.52
C LYS A 250 14.29 -19.83 -13.07
N ALA A 251 14.73 -20.79 -12.26
CA ALA A 251 15.72 -21.77 -12.68
C ALA A 251 15.21 -22.57 -13.89
N ASN A 252 16.10 -22.81 -14.85
CA ASN A 252 15.89 -23.67 -16.01
C ASN A 252 17.07 -24.64 -16.14
N GLN A 253 16.99 -25.62 -17.03
CA GLN A 253 18.03 -26.65 -17.17
C GLN A 253 19.44 -26.08 -17.40
N ARG A 254 19.58 -24.95 -18.12
CA ARG A 254 20.89 -24.31 -18.35
C ARG A 254 21.41 -23.65 -17.08
N LEU A 255 20.57 -22.92 -16.37
CA LEU A 255 20.93 -22.30 -15.10
C LEU A 255 21.27 -23.34 -14.04
N GLN A 256 20.50 -24.43 -13.98
CA GLN A 256 20.77 -25.56 -13.08
C GLN A 256 22.10 -26.24 -13.39
N ARG A 257 22.47 -26.39 -14.68
CA ARG A 257 23.79 -26.90 -15.03
C ARG A 257 24.92 -26.01 -14.49
N ILE A 258 24.80 -24.69 -14.64
CA ILE A 258 25.78 -23.72 -14.11
C ILE A 258 25.87 -23.80 -12.58
N ALA A 259 24.73 -23.96 -11.89
CA ALA A 259 24.71 -24.16 -10.45
C ALA A 259 25.39 -25.47 -10.04
N ASN A 260 25.11 -26.58 -10.72
CA ASN A 260 25.73 -27.87 -10.42
C ASN A 260 27.24 -27.87 -10.71
N GLU A 261 27.69 -27.17 -11.75
CA GLU A 261 29.12 -26.97 -12.02
C GLU A 261 29.79 -26.22 -10.87
N PHE A 262 29.19 -25.14 -10.38
CA PHE A 262 29.70 -24.41 -9.22
C PHE A 262 29.66 -25.24 -7.93
N GLU A 263 28.58 -25.99 -7.71
CA GLU A 263 28.45 -26.91 -6.58
C GLU A 263 29.57 -27.95 -6.58
N ASN A 264 29.87 -28.57 -7.73
CA ASN A 264 30.96 -29.53 -7.84
C ASN A 264 32.32 -28.91 -7.56
N GLU A 265 32.55 -27.65 -7.97
CA GLU A 265 33.78 -26.92 -7.64
C GLU A 265 33.93 -26.72 -6.13
N ILE A 266 32.86 -26.32 -5.44
CA ILE A 266 32.83 -26.17 -3.97
C ILE A 266 33.09 -27.52 -3.29
N LEU A 267 32.41 -28.59 -3.73
CA LEU A 267 32.55 -29.94 -3.17
C LEU A 267 33.93 -30.56 -3.39
N SER A 268 34.66 -30.08 -4.40
CA SER A 268 36.01 -30.56 -4.71
C SER A 268 37.11 -29.78 -4.00
N ASP A 269 36.76 -28.70 -3.30
CA ASP A 269 37.72 -27.85 -2.58
C ASP A 269 37.98 -28.43 -1.17
N PRO A 270 39.20 -28.92 -0.87
CA PRO A 270 39.51 -29.52 0.42
C PRO A 270 39.57 -28.49 1.57
N GLU A 271 39.62 -27.19 1.27
CA GLU A 271 39.62 -26.13 2.29
C GLU A 271 38.20 -25.78 2.78
N ILE A 272 37.17 -26.26 2.07
CA ILE A 272 35.77 -25.95 2.36
C ILE A 272 35.10 -27.14 3.07
N ASP A 273 34.87 -27.02 4.38
CA ASP A 273 34.03 -27.98 5.12
C ASP A 273 32.58 -27.48 5.21
N ILE A 274 31.70 -28.09 4.41
CA ILE A 274 30.25 -27.80 4.40
C ILE A 274 29.42 -28.81 5.19
N TYR A 275 30.06 -29.81 5.82
CA TYR A 275 29.40 -30.89 6.56
C TYR A 275 29.49 -30.70 8.08
N ASP A 276 29.92 -29.53 8.52
CA ASP A 276 30.00 -29.06 9.90
C ASP A 276 28.63 -28.80 10.58
N GLY A 277 27.52 -29.01 9.87
CA GLY A 277 26.16 -28.72 10.34
C GLY A 277 25.76 -27.24 10.28
N CYS A 278 26.65 -26.36 9.80
CA CYS A 278 26.39 -24.94 9.70
C CYS A 278 25.66 -24.57 8.40
N HIS A 279 25.18 -23.33 8.38
CA HIS A 279 24.65 -22.68 7.18
C HIS A 279 25.81 -22.12 6.36
N HIS A 280 25.77 -22.34 5.04
CA HIS A 280 26.81 -21.89 4.11
C HIS A 280 26.20 -21.18 2.91
N GLU A 281 26.85 -20.12 2.45
CA GLU A 281 26.46 -19.36 1.26
C GLU A 281 27.65 -19.14 0.36
N PHE A 282 27.49 -19.49 -0.92
CA PHE A 282 28.51 -19.29 -1.94
C PHE A 282 27.94 -18.48 -3.09
N TYR A 283 28.79 -17.65 -3.68
CA TYR A 283 28.36 -16.67 -4.66
C TYR A 283 29.19 -16.73 -5.94
N ARG A 284 28.53 -16.55 -7.09
CA ARG A 284 29.18 -16.51 -8.40
C ARG A 284 28.50 -15.50 -9.32
N GLU A 285 29.28 -14.70 -10.02
CA GLU A 285 28.81 -13.88 -11.14
C GLU A 285 29.09 -14.60 -12.47
N PHE A 286 28.14 -14.53 -13.40
CA PHE A 286 28.35 -14.97 -14.77
C PHE A 286 27.48 -14.18 -15.76
N THR A 287 27.83 -14.26 -17.03
CA THR A 287 27.04 -13.68 -18.11
C THR A 287 26.08 -14.73 -18.69
N TYR A 288 24.81 -14.37 -18.85
CA TYR A 288 23.79 -15.27 -19.37
C TYR A 288 22.95 -14.60 -20.48
N LYS A 289 22.59 -15.37 -21.51
CA LYS A 289 21.66 -14.95 -22.56
C LYS A 289 20.61 -16.03 -22.79
N ALA A 290 19.37 -15.76 -22.38
CA ALA A 290 18.26 -16.59 -22.79
C ALA A 290 17.95 -16.36 -24.28
N THR A 291 17.36 -17.34 -24.96
CA THR A 291 17.01 -17.23 -26.39
C THR A 291 16.09 -16.03 -26.68
N SER A 292 15.20 -15.68 -25.74
CA SER A 292 14.27 -14.55 -25.88
C SER A 292 14.91 -13.19 -25.62
N TRP A 293 16.17 -13.14 -25.14
CA TRP A 293 16.85 -11.90 -24.80
C TRP A 293 17.60 -11.35 -26.01
N ASP A 294 17.57 -10.03 -26.15
CA ASP A 294 18.28 -9.29 -27.17
C ASP A 294 19.80 -9.28 -26.95
N LYS A 295 20.22 -9.10 -25.70
CA LYS A 295 21.63 -9.12 -25.27
C LYS A 295 21.87 -10.04 -24.08
N SER A 296 23.13 -10.39 -23.89
CA SER A 296 23.58 -11.07 -22.67
C SER A 296 23.50 -10.10 -21.49
N ARG A 297 23.22 -10.63 -20.29
CA ARG A 297 23.04 -9.87 -19.06
C ARG A 297 23.80 -10.55 -17.92
N ASN A 298 24.22 -9.77 -16.92
CA ASN A 298 24.90 -10.31 -15.75
C ASN A 298 23.88 -11.01 -14.84
N VAL A 299 24.26 -12.17 -14.34
CA VAL A 299 23.46 -12.99 -13.42
C VAL A 299 24.33 -13.34 -12.23
N MET A 300 23.79 -13.08 -11.04
CA MET A 300 24.34 -13.51 -9.77
C MET A 300 23.70 -14.85 -9.39
N LEU A 301 24.53 -15.80 -9.00
CA LEU A 301 24.15 -17.08 -8.40
C LEU A 301 24.52 -17.05 -6.93
N LYS A 302 23.53 -17.32 -6.08
CA LYS A 302 23.71 -17.74 -4.68
C LYS A 302 23.45 -19.24 -4.60
N LEU A 303 24.41 -20.00 -4.11
CA LEU A 303 24.19 -21.36 -3.62
C LEU A 303 24.10 -21.30 -2.10
N GLU A 304 22.92 -21.60 -1.57
CA GLU A 304 22.70 -21.65 -0.13
C GLU A 304 22.59 -23.11 0.30
N LYS A 305 23.37 -23.52 1.29
CA LYS A 305 23.21 -24.79 1.98
C LYS A 305 22.68 -24.50 3.38
N PRO A 306 21.38 -24.73 3.63
CA PRO A 306 20.83 -24.54 4.97
C PRO A 306 21.48 -25.45 5.99
N ALA A 307 21.50 -25.00 7.26
CA ALA A 307 21.89 -25.84 8.38
C ALA A 307 21.07 -27.15 8.35
N ASP A 308 21.74 -28.26 8.67
CA ASP A 308 21.16 -29.60 8.68
C ASP A 308 20.56 -30.09 7.33
N GLN A 309 20.82 -29.41 6.21
CA GLN A 309 20.41 -29.86 4.88
C GLN A 309 21.60 -30.34 4.04
N LEU A 310 21.34 -31.36 3.22
CA LEU A 310 22.35 -31.96 2.34
C LEU A 310 22.43 -31.28 0.96
N LEU A 311 21.35 -30.63 0.52
CA LEU A 311 21.24 -30.10 -0.84
C LEU A 311 21.40 -28.58 -0.86
N PHE A 312 22.11 -28.09 -1.86
CA PHE A 312 22.18 -26.67 -2.16
C PHE A 312 20.89 -26.17 -2.80
N ILE A 313 20.51 -24.94 -2.46
CA ILE A 313 19.36 -24.23 -3.00
C ILE A 313 19.89 -23.06 -3.86
N PRO A 314 19.84 -23.19 -5.20
CA PRO A 314 20.31 -22.14 -6.08
C PRO A 314 19.29 -21.00 -6.21
N THR A 315 19.78 -19.77 -6.09
CA THR A 315 19.04 -18.56 -6.43
C THR A 315 19.79 -17.78 -7.50
N PHE A 316 19.08 -17.46 -8.58
CA PHE A 316 19.62 -16.70 -9.71
C PHE A 316 18.98 -15.32 -9.76
N ILE A 317 19.77 -14.27 -9.94
CA ILE A 317 19.31 -12.88 -10.00
C ILE A 317 19.95 -12.21 -11.21
N VAL A 318 19.14 -11.73 -12.15
CA VAL A 318 19.65 -10.88 -13.23
C VAL A 318 19.73 -9.43 -12.75
N THR A 319 20.85 -8.77 -13.03
CA THR A 319 21.10 -7.42 -12.52
C THR A 319 21.87 -6.55 -13.51
N THR A 320 21.69 -5.24 -13.40
CA THR A 320 22.58 -4.22 -14.01
C THR A 320 23.50 -3.54 -13.00
N LEU A 321 23.25 -3.76 -11.71
CA LEU A 321 24.06 -3.18 -10.64
C LEU A 321 25.50 -3.68 -10.72
N LYS A 322 26.44 -2.83 -10.30
CA LYS A 322 27.88 -3.12 -10.24
C LYS A 322 28.31 -3.55 -8.84
N TYR A 323 27.38 -4.11 -8.08
CA TYR A 323 27.61 -4.65 -6.76
C TYR A 323 28.23 -6.04 -6.87
N SER A 324 28.90 -6.48 -5.80
CA SER A 324 29.31 -7.87 -5.68
C SER A 324 28.08 -8.80 -5.73
N PRO A 325 28.27 -10.09 -6.03
CA PRO A 325 27.19 -11.07 -5.95
C PRO A 325 26.47 -11.09 -4.59
N GLU A 326 27.22 -11.01 -3.49
CA GLU A 326 26.68 -10.98 -2.13
C GLU A 326 25.85 -9.73 -1.88
N GLU A 327 26.40 -8.55 -2.19
CA GLU A 327 25.71 -7.26 -2.06
C GLU A 327 24.44 -7.21 -2.92
N THR A 328 24.46 -7.79 -4.12
CA THR A 328 23.28 -7.89 -4.99
C THR A 328 22.17 -8.74 -4.35
N VAL A 329 22.56 -9.85 -3.70
CA VAL A 329 21.63 -10.75 -3.02
C VAL A 329 21.05 -10.07 -1.78
N GLN A 330 21.87 -9.39 -0.98
CA GLN A 330 21.42 -8.61 0.17
C GLN A 330 20.45 -7.49 -0.28
N PHE A 331 20.80 -6.73 -1.33
CA PHE A 331 19.93 -5.71 -1.89
C PHE A 331 18.60 -6.27 -2.43
N TYR A 332 18.62 -7.48 -3.00
CA TYR A 332 17.41 -8.19 -3.44
C TYR A 332 16.56 -8.68 -2.26
N ALA A 333 17.18 -9.13 -1.16
CA ALA A 333 16.48 -9.67 0.01
C ALA A 333 15.52 -8.65 0.65
N GLU A 334 15.88 -7.36 0.59
CA GLU A 334 15.04 -6.24 1.05
C GLU A 334 13.67 -6.15 0.34
N ARG A 335 13.51 -6.76 -0.84
CA ARG A 335 12.20 -6.92 -1.51
C ARG A 335 11.16 -7.58 -0.59
N GLY A 336 11.58 -8.39 0.39
CA GLY A 336 10.67 -9.00 1.37
C GLY A 336 9.78 -7.99 2.12
N LYS A 337 10.19 -6.72 2.21
CA LYS A 337 9.35 -5.63 2.74
C LYS A 337 8.04 -5.45 1.96
N MET A 338 8.07 -5.66 0.64
CA MET A 338 6.91 -5.46 -0.23
C MET A 338 5.72 -6.35 0.12
N GLU A 339 5.98 -7.61 0.51
CA GLU A 339 4.91 -8.52 0.93
C GLU A 339 4.17 -7.95 2.16
N ASN A 340 4.92 -7.33 3.08
CA ASN A 340 4.34 -6.68 4.25
C ASN A 340 3.50 -5.45 3.87
N TYR A 341 3.92 -4.66 2.88
CA TYR A 341 3.14 -3.52 2.39
C TYR A 341 1.83 -3.95 1.74
N ILE A 342 1.85 -4.97 0.88
CA ILE A 342 0.64 -5.53 0.27
C ILE A 342 -0.28 -6.11 1.35
N LYS A 343 0.28 -6.83 2.33
CA LYS A 343 -0.47 -7.40 3.45
C LYS A 343 -1.12 -6.30 4.30
N GLU A 344 -0.41 -5.21 4.57
CA GLU A 344 -0.94 -4.03 5.25
C GLU A 344 -2.06 -3.36 4.43
N GLY A 345 -1.88 -3.21 3.11
CA GLY A 345 -2.91 -2.70 2.21
C GLY A 345 -4.18 -3.55 2.22
N LYS A 346 -4.05 -4.89 2.20
CA LYS A 346 -5.19 -5.82 2.22
C LYS A 346 -5.93 -5.81 3.55
N LEU A 347 -5.22 -6.04 4.66
CA LEU A 347 -5.82 -6.17 6.00
C LEU A 347 -6.20 -4.82 6.61
N GLY A 348 -5.49 -3.76 6.22
CA GLY A 348 -5.66 -2.42 6.73
C GLY A 348 -6.64 -1.59 5.91
N PHE A 349 -6.47 -1.53 4.59
CA PHE A 349 -7.13 -0.55 3.72
C PHE A 349 -8.04 -1.18 2.67
N ALA A 350 -8.30 -2.49 2.77
CA ALA A 350 -9.19 -3.23 1.90
C ALA A 350 -8.76 -3.32 0.42
N PHE A 351 -7.44 -3.37 0.16
CA PHE A 351 -6.90 -3.60 -1.20
C PHE A 351 -7.49 -4.85 -1.87
N GLY A 352 -7.84 -5.88 -1.09
CA GLY A 352 -8.38 -7.14 -1.58
C GLY A 352 -9.91 -7.23 -1.63
N LYS A 353 -10.65 -6.18 -1.26
CA LYS A 353 -12.11 -6.27 -1.10
C LYS A 353 -12.86 -6.01 -2.40
N MET A 354 -13.27 -7.10 -3.06
CA MET A 354 -13.99 -7.08 -4.34
C MET A 354 -15.50 -7.14 -4.14
N SER A 355 -16.06 -6.03 -3.65
CA SER A 355 -17.46 -5.92 -3.20
C SER A 355 -18.48 -5.60 -4.30
N SER A 356 -18.03 -5.27 -5.51
CA SER A 356 -18.89 -5.04 -6.67
C SER A 356 -18.78 -6.17 -7.69
N THR A 357 -19.84 -6.41 -8.46
CA THR A 357 -19.79 -7.30 -9.62
C THR A 357 -19.10 -6.67 -10.83
N ALA A 358 -18.99 -5.34 -10.86
CA ALA A 358 -18.35 -4.57 -11.93
C ALA A 358 -16.85 -4.38 -11.66
N PHE A 359 -16.03 -4.71 -12.65
CA PHE A 359 -14.57 -4.64 -12.57
C PHE A 359 -14.08 -3.20 -12.33
N GLU A 360 -14.59 -2.23 -13.10
CA GLU A 360 -14.20 -0.82 -13.01
C GLU A 360 -14.49 -0.21 -11.65
N ILE A 361 -15.59 -0.62 -11.00
CA ILE A 361 -15.94 -0.17 -9.65
C ILE A 361 -14.91 -0.69 -8.65
N ASN A 362 -14.59 -1.99 -8.70
CA ASN A 362 -13.56 -2.57 -7.83
C ASN A 362 -12.18 -1.93 -8.08
N ALA A 363 -11.84 -1.62 -9.34
CA ALA A 363 -10.58 -0.96 -9.69
C ALA A 363 -10.48 0.46 -9.12
N ASN A 364 -11.56 1.26 -9.17
CA ASN A 364 -11.59 2.58 -8.56
C ASN A 364 -11.59 2.52 -7.02
N LYS A 365 -12.29 1.56 -6.41
CA LYS A 365 -12.22 1.33 -4.96
C LYS A 365 -10.80 1.02 -4.50
N LEU A 366 -10.04 0.25 -5.28
CA LEU A 366 -8.61 0.03 -5.03
C LEU A 366 -7.81 1.33 -5.05
N GLN A 367 -8.06 2.25 -5.99
CA GLN A 367 -7.38 3.54 -6.01
C GLN A 367 -7.69 4.40 -4.76
N ILE A 368 -8.96 4.44 -4.33
CA ILE A 368 -9.36 5.15 -3.10
C ILE A 368 -8.67 4.53 -1.87
N ALA A 369 -8.55 3.20 -1.83
CA ALA A 369 -7.81 2.49 -0.80
C ALA A 369 -6.31 2.84 -0.80
N VAL A 370 -5.69 2.96 -1.97
CA VAL A 370 -4.28 3.40 -2.11
C VAL A 370 -4.07 4.80 -1.56
N LEU A 371 -4.99 5.74 -1.84
CA LEU A 371 -4.92 7.10 -1.28
C LEU A 371 -5.01 7.09 0.25
N ALA A 372 -5.91 6.28 0.82
CA ALA A 372 -6.01 6.11 2.27
C ALA A 372 -4.75 5.47 2.88
N TYR A 373 -4.17 4.49 2.19
CA TYR A 373 -2.91 3.86 2.58
C TYR A 373 -1.77 4.89 2.61
N ASN A 374 -1.58 5.67 1.54
CA ASN A 374 -0.52 6.66 1.45
C ASN A 374 -0.73 7.84 2.42
N LEU A 375 -1.97 8.25 2.68
CA LEU A 375 -2.29 9.24 3.72
C LEU A 375 -1.80 8.76 5.10
N ASN A 376 -2.06 7.50 5.46
CA ASN A 376 -1.53 6.91 6.69
C ASN A 376 -0.01 6.75 6.64
N ASN A 377 0.57 6.27 5.52
CA ASN A 377 2.02 6.05 5.43
C ASN A 377 2.79 7.36 5.60
N GLY A 378 2.35 8.44 4.95
CA GLY A 378 2.92 9.78 5.10
C GLY A 378 2.80 10.29 6.54
N LEU A 379 1.60 10.23 7.14
CA LEU A 379 1.40 10.66 8.53
C LEU A 379 2.32 9.88 9.49
N ARG A 380 2.42 8.56 9.29
CA ARG A 380 3.28 7.67 10.07
C ARG A 380 4.74 8.07 9.94
N ARG A 381 5.25 8.26 8.72
CA ARG A 381 6.66 8.54 8.44
C ARG A 381 7.09 9.93 8.92
N PHE A 382 6.32 10.94 8.60
CA PHE A 382 6.74 12.33 8.82
C PHE A 382 6.41 12.84 10.22
N CYS A 383 5.27 12.41 10.79
CA CYS A 383 4.72 13.06 11.97
C CYS A 383 4.74 12.19 13.22
N MET A 384 4.63 10.86 13.11
CA MET A 384 4.55 10.02 14.31
C MET A 384 5.91 9.85 15.02
N PRO A 385 5.92 9.64 16.35
CA PRO A 385 7.14 9.32 17.10
C PRO A 385 7.85 8.08 16.56
N GLU A 386 9.19 8.01 16.69
CA GLU A 386 10.02 6.92 16.13
C GLU A 386 9.53 5.51 16.52
N LYS A 387 9.11 5.33 17.78
CA LYS A 387 8.56 4.06 18.26
C LYS A 387 7.30 3.63 17.50
N MET A 388 6.53 4.60 16.99
CA MET A 388 5.28 4.36 16.28
C MET A 388 5.46 4.17 14.78
N LYS A 389 6.54 4.66 14.18
CA LYS A 389 6.80 4.57 12.73
C LYS A 389 6.85 3.13 12.21
N LYS A 390 7.29 2.19 13.05
CA LYS A 390 7.40 0.76 12.71
C LYS A 390 6.09 -0.01 12.86
N HIS A 391 5.04 0.60 13.42
CA HIS A 391 3.78 -0.08 13.66
C HIS A 391 2.89 -0.11 12.41
N ARG A 392 2.15 -1.20 12.29
CA ARG A 392 1.13 -1.37 11.25
C ARG A 392 -0.13 -0.58 11.60
N ILE A 393 -0.93 -0.26 10.59
CA ILE A 393 -2.17 0.52 10.70
C ILE A 393 -3.12 0.00 11.79
N GLN A 394 -3.21 -1.30 12.03
CA GLN A 394 -4.09 -1.83 13.09
C GLN A 394 -3.68 -1.33 14.48
N THR A 395 -2.38 -1.28 14.78
CA THR A 395 -1.86 -0.70 16.02
C THR A 395 -2.08 0.81 16.03
N ILE A 396 -1.82 1.50 14.92
CA ILE A 396 -2.04 2.95 14.81
C ILE A 396 -3.51 3.31 15.04
N ARG A 397 -4.45 2.52 14.51
CA ARG A 397 -5.88 2.67 14.77
C ARG A 397 -6.17 2.60 16.26
N THR A 398 -5.74 1.54 16.93
CA THR A 398 -5.99 1.36 18.36
C THR A 398 -5.36 2.48 19.21
N CYS A 399 -4.14 2.91 18.87
CA CYS A 399 -3.40 3.87 19.68
C CYS A 399 -3.79 5.33 19.43
N PHE A 400 -4.04 5.70 18.17
CA PHE A 400 -4.24 7.10 17.76
C PHE A 400 -5.64 7.39 17.27
N ILE A 401 -6.28 6.50 16.53
CA ILE A 401 -7.60 6.79 15.92
C ILE A 401 -8.73 6.50 16.91
N LYS A 402 -8.72 5.31 17.51
CA LYS A 402 -9.77 4.76 18.39
C LYS A 402 -9.71 5.35 19.80
N ILE A 403 -9.68 6.68 19.87
CA ILE A 403 -9.69 7.45 21.10
C ILE A 403 -11.10 7.99 21.31
N ALA A 404 -11.69 7.66 22.46
CA ALA A 404 -12.96 8.23 22.87
C ALA A 404 -12.81 9.75 23.05
N GLY A 405 -13.70 10.51 22.42
CA GLY A 405 -13.75 11.97 22.52
C GLY A 405 -15.17 12.46 22.75
N LYS A 406 -15.33 13.43 23.66
CA LYS A 406 -16.58 14.18 23.83
C LYS A 406 -16.52 15.49 23.06
N VAL A 407 -17.51 15.76 22.24
CA VAL A 407 -17.62 17.03 21.53
C VAL A 407 -18.39 18.03 22.39
N THR A 408 -17.83 19.23 22.51
CA THR A 408 -18.52 20.37 23.13
C THR A 408 -18.46 21.56 22.20
N ARG A 409 -19.62 22.14 21.90
CA ARG A 409 -19.74 23.32 21.05
C ARG A 409 -19.97 24.56 21.92
N SER A 410 -19.23 25.62 21.63
CA SER A 410 -19.44 26.97 22.14
C SER A 410 -19.61 27.91 20.95
N GLY A 411 -20.01 29.17 21.17
CA GLY A 411 -20.30 30.09 20.07
C GLY A 411 -19.16 30.29 19.05
N ARG A 412 -17.90 30.10 19.45
CA ARG A 412 -16.72 30.26 18.55
C ARG A 412 -15.89 28.99 18.34
N TYR A 413 -16.08 27.95 19.15
CA TYR A 413 -15.18 26.80 19.15
C TYR A 413 -15.94 25.49 19.24
N ILE A 414 -15.47 24.52 18.46
CA ILE A 414 -15.77 23.09 18.62
C ILE A 414 -14.56 22.49 19.33
N THR A 415 -14.78 21.90 20.51
CA THR A 415 -13.70 21.28 21.29
C THR A 415 -13.94 19.78 21.40
N PHE A 416 -12.94 18.99 20.99
CA PHE A 416 -12.88 17.55 21.23
C PHE A 416 -12.14 17.29 22.54
N LYS A 417 -12.88 16.93 23.58
CA LYS A 417 -12.33 16.51 24.87
C LYS A 417 -12.03 15.01 24.80
N LEU A 418 -10.79 14.69 24.40
CA LEU A 418 -10.28 13.31 24.34
C LEU A 418 -10.16 12.69 25.73
N SER A 419 -10.27 11.36 25.79
CA SER A 419 -10.16 10.60 27.04
C SER A 419 -8.87 10.93 27.80
N SER A 420 -9.00 11.34 29.07
CA SER A 420 -7.87 11.63 29.95
C SER A 420 -7.06 10.39 30.33
N SER A 421 -7.63 9.19 30.18
CA SER A 421 -6.95 7.92 30.41
C SER A 421 -6.22 7.39 29.17
N SER A 422 -6.21 8.14 28.06
CA SER A 422 -5.48 7.74 26.86
C SER A 422 -3.97 7.62 27.15
N LEU A 423 -3.41 6.44 26.91
CA LEU A 423 -1.98 6.15 27.09
C LEU A 423 -1.08 6.90 26.09
N TYR A 424 -1.66 7.41 25.01
CA TYR A 424 -0.94 8.00 23.87
C TYR A 424 -1.11 9.53 23.78
N LYS A 425 -1.49 10.19 24.88
CA LYS A 425 -1.72 11.64 24.91
C LYS A 425 -0.51 12.45 24.42
N ASP A 426 0.67 12.16 24.95
CA ASP A 426 1.90 12.90 24.58
C ASP A 426 2.29 12.62 23.13
N ALA A 427 2.12 11.37 22.70
CA ALA A 427 2.37 10.97 21.32
C ALA A 427 1.39 11.66 20.35
N PHE A 428 0.12 11.83 20.73
CA PHE A 428 -0.90 12.53 19.96
C PHE A 428 -0.53 13.99 19.73
N PHE A 429 -0.24 14.74 20.81
CA PHE A 429 0.15 16.15 20.69
C PHE A 429 1.50 16.31 20.00
N SER A 430 2.46 15.41 20.25
CA SER A 430 3.73 15.41 19.51
C SER A 430 3.52 15.21 18.01
N THR A 431 2.61 14.32 17.63
CA THR A 431 2.24 14.10 16.22
C THR A 431 1.57 15.35 15.63
N LEU A 432 0.61 15.95 16.35
CA LEU A 432 -0.06 17.19 15.93
C LEU A 432 0.93 18.33 15.72
N ASN A 433 1.82 18.56 16.69
CA ASN A 433 2.84 19.61 16.59
C ASN A 433 3.77 19.40 15.40
N ARG A 434 4.15 18.16 15.10
CA ARG A 434 4.98 17.84 13.93
C ARG A 434 4.25 18.08 12.63
N ILE A 435 2.95 17.73 12.54
CA ILE A 435 2.12 18.07 11.36
C ILE A 435 2.15 19.59 11.14
N GLN A 436 1.93 20.38 12.20
CA GLN A 436 1.87 21.84 12.13
C GLN A 436 3.22 22.51 11.83
N GLN A 437 4.33 21.77 11.93
CA GLN A 437 5.67 22.23 11.58
C GLN A 437 6.07 21.89 10.14
N LEU A 438 5.32 21.02 9.45
CA LEU A 438 5.56 20.73 8.05
C LEU A 438 5.27 21.96 7.19
N PRO A 439 6.05 22.19 6.12
CA PRO A 439 5.69 23.22 5.14
C PRO A 439 4.36 22.86 4.48
N LEU A 440 3.53 23.87 4.20
CA LEU A 440 2.29 23.68 3.44
C LEU A 440 2.66 23.29 2.00
N LEU A 441 2.19 22.13 1.54
CA LEU A 441 2.54 21.56 0.24
C LEU A 441 1.46 21.78 -0.83
N CYS A 442 0.45 22.61 -0.53
CA CYS A 442 -0.75 22.77 -1.34
C CYS A 442 -1.37 24.16 -1.35
#